data_AF-A0A5J9SZ84-F1
#
_entry.id   AF-A0A5J9SZ84-F1
#
_cell.length_a   1.000
_cell.length_b   1.000
_cell.length_c   1.000
_cell.angle_alpha   90.00
_cell.angle_beta   90.00
_cell.angle_gamma   90.00
#
_symmetry.space_group_name_H-M   'P 1'
#
loop_
_entity.id
_entity.type
_entity.pdbx_description
1 polymer ?
#
loop_
_entity_poly.entity_id
_entity_poly.type
_entity_poly.pdbx_seq_one_letter_code
_entity_poly.pdbx_strand_id
1 'polypeptide(L)'
;MEAACKDDGVGTIGSLASALSVSVYTFQDAESGEPQWVKWDGQSLADRVLFLGQPGSFAMDAAQFGMSGRGCAYFVDRSLLYGGIWSKMVVVRCRLFRYNFHNGRSELVEQLLEDWNDTACMWLSPQPAISPTEV
;
A
#
# COMPACT_ATOMS: atom_id res chain seq x y z
N MET A 1 -38.78 -10.96 -14.13
CA MET A 1 -37.60 -11.84 -14.16
C MET A 1 -36.40 -10.91 -14.02
N GLU A 2 -35.96 -10.65 -12.79
CA GLU A 2 -34.76 -9.85 -12.53
C GLU A 2 -33.53 -10.71 -12.85
N ALA A 3 -32.70 -10.23 -13.77
CA ALA A 3 -31.37 -10.77 -13.95
C ALA A 3 -30.49 -10.20 -12.83
N ALA A 4 -30.22 -11.01 -11.81
CA ALA A 4 -29.17 -10.74 -10.86
C ALA A 4 -27.83 -10.71 -11.62
N CYS A 5 -27.26 -9.52 -11.81
CA CYS A 5 -25.85 -9.39 -12.18
C CYS A 5 -25.04 -10.05 -11.07
N LYS A 6 -24.42 -11.18 -11.42
CA LYS A 6 -23.53 -11.91 -10.54
C LYS A 6 -22.31 -11.03 -10.27
N ASP A 7 -22.09 -10.73 -9.00
CA ASP A 7 -20.96 -9.94 -8.55
C ASP A 7 -19.68 -10.79 -8.70
N ASP A 8 -19.00 -10.61 -9.84
CA ASP A 8 -17.70 -11.23 -10.13
C ASP A 8 -16.54 -10.51 -9.39
N GLY A 9 -16.85 -9.49 -8.57
CA GLY A 9 -15.85 -8.62 -7.94
C GLY A 9 -14.87 -9.34 -6.99
N VAL A 10 -15.30 -10.43 -6.36
CA VAL A 10 -14.47 -11.19 -5.39
C VAL A 10 -13.30 -11.92 -6.08
N GLY A 11 -13.49 -12.42 -7.30
CA GLY A 11 -12.45 -13.13 -8.05
C GLY A 11 -11.37 -12.20 -8.61
N THR A 12 -11.77 -11.02 -9.09
CA THR A 12 -10.86 -10.00 -9.64
C THR A 12 -9.99 -9.38 -8.55
N ILE A 13 -10.55 -9.12 -7.37
CA ILE A 13 -9.82 -8.51 -6.25
C ILE A 13 -8.79 -9.48 -5.67
N GLY A 14 -9.15 -10.75 -5.49
CA GLY A 14 -8.20 -11.77 -5.02
C GLY A 14 -7.02 -11.96 -5.99
N SER A 15 -7.30 -11.95 -7.30
CA SER A 15 -6.27 -11.99 -8.34
C SER A 15 -5.35 -10.75 -8.27
N LEU A 16 -5.93 -9.55 -8.14
CA LEU A 16 -5.18 -8.31 -8.00
C LEU A 16 -4.27 -8.33 -6.76
N ALA A 17 -4.81 -8.72 -5.60
CA ALA A 17 -4.03 -8.83 -4.36
C ALA A 17 -2.84 -9.80 -4.53
N SER A 18 -3.03 -10.92 -5.22
CA SER A 18 -1.96 -11.88 -5.47
C SER A 18 -0.87 -11.38 -6.42
N ALA A 19 -1.19 -10.42 -7.29
CA ALA A 19 -0.25 -9.84 -8.25
C ALA A 19 0.57 -8.68 -7.66
N LEU A 20 0.05 -8.02 -6.63
CA LEU A 20 0.71 -6.88 -6.00
C LEU A 20 1.82 -7.34 -5.05
N SER A 21 3.00 -6.72 -5.16
CA SER A 21 4.14 -6.97 -4.29
C SER A 21 4.91 -5.68 -4.02
N VAL A 22 5.58 -5.62 -2.87
CA VAL A 22 6.44 -4.49 -2.49
C VAL A 22 7.87 -5.00 -2.33
N SER A 23 8.81 -4.36 -3.04
CA SER A 23 10.25 -4.60 -2.88
C SER A 23 10.91 -3.34 -2.34
N VAL A 24 11.69 -3.49 -1.28
CA VAL A 24 12.48 -2.40 -0.69
C VAL A 24 13.92 -2.51 -1.20
N TYR A 25 14.55 -1.37 -1.46
CA TYR A 25 15.94 -1.29 -1.86
C TYR A 25 16.67 -0.36 -0.90
N THR A 26 17.85 -0.77 -0.47
CA THR A 26 18.76 0.07 0.31
C THR A 26 19.83 0.61 -0.60
N PHE A 27 20.09 1.91 -0.51
CA PHE A 27 21.25 2.52 -1.13
C PHE A 27 22.48 2.17 -0.31
N GLN A 28 23.46 1.50 -0.92
CA GLN A 28 24.72 1.15 -0.28
C GLN A 28 25.84 1.91 -0.96
N ASP A 29 26.58 2.69 -0.16
CA ASP A 29 27.85 3.27 -0.59
C ASP A 29 28.89 2.14 -0.69
N ALA A 30 29.61 2.09 -1.81
CA ALA A 30 30.70 1.16 -1.98
C ALA A 30 31.98 1.75 -1.37
N GLU A 31 32.70 1.00 -0.53
CA GLU A 31 34.03 1.41 -0.06
C GLU A 31 35.03 1.56 -1.22
N SER A 32 34.77 0.88 -2.35
CA SER A 32 35.49 1.03 -3.61
C SER A 32 34.54 0.67 -4.76
N GLY A 33 33.90 1.67 -5.37
CA GLY A 33 33.00 1.46 -6.53
C GLY A 33 31.90 2.53 -6.64
N GLU A 34 30.98 2.32 -7.59
CA GLU A 34 29.77 3.13 -7.71
C GLU A 34 28.72 2.69 -6.68
N PRO A 35 27.99 3.62 -6.05
CA PRO A 35 26.95 3.26 -5.10
C PRO A 35 25.81 2.53 -5.82
N GLN A 36 25.23 1.53 -5.14
CA GLN A 36 24.26 0.62 -5.74
C GLN A 36 22.99 0.48 -4.90
N TRP A 37 21.87 0.33 -5.61
CA TRP A 37 20.59 -0.03 -5.02
C TRP A 37 20.52 -1.55 -4.86
N VAL A 38 20.64 -2.02 -3.63
CA VAL A 38 20.58 -3.46 -3.32
C VAL A 38 19.18 -3.80 -2.84
N LYS A 39 18.58 -4.85 -3.43
CA LYS A 39 17.28 -5.35 -2.97
C LYS A 39 17.44 -5.83 -1.54
N TRP A 40 16.56 -5.34 -0.70
CA TRP A 40 16.57 -5.60 0.73
C TRP A 40 15.99 -6.98 1.05
N ASP A 41 16.56 -7.67 2.04
CA ASP A 41 16.45 -9.12 2.24
C ASP A 41 15.51 -9.56 3.39
N GLY A 42 14.83 -8.63 4.08
CA GLY A 42 13.77 -9.00 5.02
C GLY A 42 14.06 -8.79 6.51
N GLN A 43 15.31 -8.54 6.92
CA GLN A 43 15.70 -8.74 8.34
C GLN A 43 15.58 -7.49 9.25
N SER A 44 15.87 -6.29 8.75
CA SER A 44 15.92 -5.01 9.49
C SER A 44 14.60 -4.18 9.60
N LEU A 45 13.55 -4.48 8.82
CA LEU A 45 12.24 -3.79 8.85
C LEU A 45 11.18 -4.62 9.58
N ALA A 46 11.58 -5.71 10.24
CA ALA A 46 10.65 -6.60 10.94
C ALA A 46 9.78 -5.86 11.97
N ASP A 47 10.23 -4.71 12.45
CA ASP A 47 9.51 -3.88 13.42
C ASP A 47 8.98 -2.58 12.82
N ARG A 48 9.05 -2.39 11.49
CA ARG A 48 8.57 -1.17 10.83
C ARG A 48 7.31 -1.43 10.00
N VAL A 49 6.38 -0.49 10.10
CA VAL A 49 5.21 -0.38 9.23
C VAL A 49 5.47 0.76 8.26
N LEU A 50 5.44 0.46 6.97
CA LEU A 50 5.58 1.45 5.90
C LEU A 50 4.20 1.88 5.41
N PHE A 51 4.01 3.17 5.27
CA PHE A 51 2.81 3.76 4.68
C PHE A 51 3.24 4.44 3.38
N LEU A 52 2.91 3.82 2.25
CA LEU A 52 3.40 4.17 0.93
C LEU A 52 2.30 4.89 0.14
N GLY A 53 2.50 6.17 -0.15
CA GLY A 53 1.54 6.95 -0.92
C GLY A 53 2.13 8.21 -1.51
N GLN A 54 1.29 8.94 -2.24
CA GLN A 54 1.57 10.26 -2.77
C GLN A 54 0.72 11.31 -2.04
N PRO A 55 1.24 12.51 -1.77
CA PRO A 55 2.59 12.98 -2.10
C PRO A 55 3.70 12.45 -1.18
N GLY A 56 3.35 11.76 -0.10
CA GLY A 56 4.30 11.37 0.94
C GLY A 56 4.16 9.94 1.41
N SER A 57 5.30 9.34 1.74
CA SER A 57 5.41 8.05 2.40
C SER A 57 6.16 8.24 3.73
N PHE A 58 5.83 7.45 4.75
CA PHE A 58 6.53 7.46 6.03
C PHE A 58 6.56 6.07 6.64
N ALA A 59 7.37 5.91 7.68
CA ALA A 59 7.52 4.67 8.41
C ALA A 59 7.23 4.90 9.89
N MET A 60 6.61 3.92 10.53
CA MET A 60 6.38 3.89 11.98
C MET A 60 6.90 2.59 12.58
N ASP A 61 7.14 2.61 13.89
CA ASP A 61 7.47 1.41 14.66
C ASP A 61 6.18 0.61 14.94
N ALA A 62 6.20 -0.68 14.67
CA ALA A 62 5.09 -1.61 14.89
C ALA A 62 4.66 -1.66 16.36
N ALA A 63 5.59 -1.45 17.30
CA ALA A 63 5.30 -1.40 18.73
C ALA A 63 4.33 -0.27 19.10
N GLN A 64 4.31 0.84 18.34
CA GLN A 64 3.38 1.95 18.59
C GLN A 64 1.92 1.57 18.34
N PHE A 65 1.68 0.53 17.54
CA PHE A 65 0.34 0.01 17.26
C PHE A 65 0.00 -1.26 18.05
N GLY A 66 0.85 -1.66 19.01
CA GLY A 66 0.70 -2.95 19.70
C GLY A 66 0.83 -4.14 18.74
N MET A 67 1.39 -3.94 17.55
CA MET A 67 1.58 -4.98 16.55
C MET A 67 2.88 -5.72 16.90
N SER A 68 2.75 -7.00 17.26
CA SER A 68 3.91 -7.83 17.54
C SER A 68 4.42 -8.49 16.26
N GLY A 69 5.52 -7.95 15.74
CA GLY A 69 6.45 -8.63 14.85
C GLY A 69 6.02 -8.83 13.40
N ARG A 70 6.98 -8.57 12.51
CA ARG A 70 7.01 -8.79 11.05
C ARG A 70 6.35 -7.67 10.26
N GLY A 71 7.16 -6.67 9.97
CA GLY A 71 6.83 -5.46 9.24
C GLY A 71 5.98 -5.68 8.00
N CYS A 72 5.23 -4.64 7.68
CA CYS A 72 4.33 -4.63 6.54
C CYS A 72 4.35 -3.27 5.86
N ALA A 73 3.83 -3.22 4.64
CA ALA A 73 3.61 -1.99 3.91
C ALA A 73 2.13 -1.85 3.60
N TYR A 74 1.57 -0.68 3.91
CA TYR A 74 0.26 -0.26 3.44
C TYR A 74 0.45 0.62 2.21
N PHE A 75 -0.32 0.38 1.17
CA PHE A 75 -0.26 1.16 -0.07
C PHE A 75 -1.63 1.19 -0.75
N VAL A 76 -1.88 2.24 -1.53
CA VAL A 76 -3.13 2.40 -2.27
C VAL A 76 -2.90 2.05 -3.73
N ASP A 77 -3.72 1.14 -4.26
CA ASP A 77 -3.85 0.91 -5.70
C ASP A 77 -5.01 1.72 -6.26
N ARG A 78 -4.74 2.48 -7.31
CA ARG A 78 -5.76 3.24 -8.04
C ARG A 78 -6.03 2.56 -9.37
N SER A 79 -7.21 2.00 -9.49
CA SER A 79 -7.66 1.31 -10.71
C SER A 79 -8.77 2.09 -11.40
N LEU A 80 -8.68 2.18 -12.74
CA LEU A 80 -9.76 2.67 -13.58
C LEU A 80 -10.66 1.50 -13.96
N LEU A 81 -11.93 1.56 -13.57
CA LEU A 81 -12.92 0.59 -13.98
C LEU A 81 -13.76 1.18 -15.11
N TYR A 82 -13.76 0.50 -16.25
CA TYR A 82 -14.66 0.83 -17.36
C TYR A 82 -16.04 0.27 -17.05
N GLY A 83 -17.09 1.08 -17.16
CA GLY A 83 -18.48 0.67 -16.99
C GLY A 83 -19.00 -0.22 -18.12
N GLY A 84 -18.37 -1.37 -18.37
CA GLY A 84 -18.77 -2.30 -19.41
C GLY A 84 -18.75 -1.71 -20.82
N ILE A 85 -19.21 -2.52 -21.79
CA ILE A 85 -19.12 -2.22 -23.23
C ILE A 85 -19.98 -0.99 -23.64
N TRP A 86 -20.95 -0.60 -22.81
CA TRP A 86 -21.95 0.42 -23.14
C TRP A 86 -21.87 1.70 -22.29
N SER A 87 -21.06 1.75 -21.22
CA SER A 87 -20.85 3.00 -20.47
C SER A 87 -19.49 3.60 -20.78
N LYS A 88 -19.50 4.89 -21.15
CA LYS A 88 -18.29 5.73 -21.21
C LYS A 88 -17.86 6.24 -19.84
N MET A 89 -18.59 5.95 -18.75
CA MET A 89 -18.15 6.36 -17.42
C MET A 89 -16.96 5.54 -16.98
N VAL A 90 -15.86 6.25 -16.75
CA VAL A 90 -14.68 5.73 -16.05
C VAL A 90 -14.91 5.99 -14.57
N VAL A 91 -15.03 4.92 -13.79
CA VAL A 91 -15.09 5.02 -12.33
C VAL A 91 -13.70 4.74 -11.79
N VAL A 92 -13.14 5.70 -11.06
CA VAL A 92 -11.89 5.51 -10.33
C VAL A 92 -12.21 4.77 -9.04
N ARG A 93 -11.52 3.65 -8.78
CA ARG A 93 -11.58 3.00 -7.46
C ARG A 93 -10.19 2.92 -6.86
N CYS A 94 -10.09 3.41 -5.62
CA CYS A 94 -8.90 3.31 -4.80
C CYS A 94 -9.08 2.16 -3.79
N ARG A 95 -8.05 1.34 -3.62
CA ARG A 95 -8.06 0.18 -2.74
C ARG A 95 -6.82 0.20 -1.86
N LEU A 96 -6.99 0.05 -0.56
CA LEU A 96 -5.92 -0.05 0.41
C LEU A 96 -5.48 -1.51 0.53
N PHE A 97 -4.21 -1.76 0.26
CA PHE A 97 -3.59 -3.08 0.39
C PHE A 97 -2.58 -3.09 1.53
N ARG A 98 -2.43 -4.26 2.15
CA ARG A 98 -1.34 -4.57 3.09
C ARG A 98 -0.45 -5.64 2.48
N TYR A 99 0.82 -5.32 2.28
CA TYR A 99 1.86 -6.28 1.95
C TYR A 99 2.60 -6.72 3.20
N ASN A 100 2.67 -8.03 3.43
CA ASN A 100 3.41 -8.59 4.55
C ASN A 100 4.80 -9.03 4.06
N PHE A 101 5.86 -8.40 4.57
CA PHE A 101 7.23 -8.69 4.16
C PHE A 101 7.68 -10.10 4.54
N HIS A 102 7.06 -10.72 5.54
CA HIS A 102 7.43 -12.05 6.00
C HIS A 102 6.90 -13.17 5.10
N ASN A 103 5.65 -13.10 4.67
CA ASN A 103 5.06 -14.13 3.81
C ASN A 103 5.05 -13.73 2.32
N GLY A 104 5.42 -12.49 1.99
CA GLY A 104 5.48 -11.97 0.62
C GLY A 104 4.13 -11.82 -0.04
N ARG A 105 3.04 -11.68 0.72
CA ARG A 105 1.67 -11.61 0.20
C ARG A 105 1.06 -10.25 0.44
N SER A 106 0.33 -9.75 -0.56
CA SER A 106 -0.61 -8.65 -0.37
C SER A 106 -2.01 -9.15 -0.10
N GLU A 107 -2.76 -8.38 0.67
CA GLU A 107 -4.18 -8.57 0.89
C GLU A 107 -4.92 -7.24 0.81
N LEU A 108 -6.17 -7.27 0.36
CA LEU A 108 -7.03 -6.11 0.41
C LEU A 108 -7.41 -5.84 1.87
N VAL A 109 -7.11 -4.64 2.35
CA VAL A 109 -7.57 -4.15 3.65
C VAL A 109 -8.94 -3.52 3.50
N GLU A 110 -9.09 -2.62 2.54
CA GLU A 110 -10.33 -1.84 2.37
C GLU A 110 -10.47 -1.30 0.94
N GLN A 111 -11.72 -1.22 0.47
CA GLN A 111 -12.04 -0.42 -0.72
C GLN A 111 -12.41 0.99 -0.26
N LEU A 112 -11.63 1.98 -0.69
CA LEU A 112 -11.80 3.36 -0.27
C LEU A 112 -13.05 3.98 -0.91
N LEU A 113 -13.65 4.93 -0.18
CA LEU A 113 -14.74 5.76 -0.70
C LEU A 113 -14.26 6.63 -1.87
N GLU A 114 -15.17 7.10 -2.71
CA GLU A 114 -14.83 7.87 -3.92
C GLU A 114 -14.06 9.17 -3.60
N ASP A 115 -14.38 9.80 -2.47
CA ASP A 115 -13.70 11.00 -1.97
C ASP A 115 -12.30 10.71 -1.38
N TRP A 116 -11.95 9.44 -1.17
CA TRP A 116 -10.70 8.98 -0.57
C TRP A 116 -9.79 8.42 -1.67
N ASN A 117 -8.97 9.31 -2.24
CA ASN A 117 -8.11 9.01 -3.38
C ASN A 117 -6.61 9.07 -3.06
N ASP A 118 -5.79 8.66 -4.02
CA ASP A 118 -4.32 8.63 -3.98
C ASP A 118 -3.64 10.00 -3.88
N THR A 119 -4.40 11.11 -3.88
CA THR A 119 -3.84 12.48 -3.94
C THR A 119 -3.88 13.24 -2.62
N ALA A 120 -4.58 12.75 -1.60
CA ALA A 120 -4.56 13.36 -0.26
C ALA A 120 -3.51 12.69 0.65
N CYS A 121 -2.96 13.44 1.61
CA CYS A 121 -2.11 12.97 2.70
C CYS A 121 -2.85 12.02 3.66
N MET A 122 -3.50 10.97 3.13
CA MET A 122 -4.47 10.12 3.80
C MET A 122 -3.90 9.44 5.02
N TRP A 123 -2.61 9.15 5.01
CA TRP A 123 -1.96 8.53 6.15
C TRP A 123 -1.81 9.43 7.37
N LEU A 124 -1.93 10.74 7.19
CA LEU A 124 -1.74 11.76 8.22
C LEU A 124 -3.07 12.33 8.70
N SER A 125 -4.19 11.62 8.52
CA SER A 125 -5.51 12.08 8.96
C SER A 125 -6.19 11.06 9.87
N PRO A 126 -6.42 11.38 11.15
CA PRO A 126 -5.92 12.57 11.84
C PRO A 126 -4.40 12.57 11.98
N GLN A 127 -3.79 13.75 12.02
CA GLN A 127 -2.34 13.94 12.12
C GLN A 127 -1.81 13.16 13.33
N PRO A 128 -0.91 12.17 13.15
CA PRO A 128 -0.24 11.57 14.30
C PRO A 128 0.51 12.69 15.03
N ALA A 129 0.62 12.59 16.35
CA ALA A 129 1.34 13.57 17.16
C ALA A 129 2.83 13.55 16.80
N ILE A 130 3.19 14.29 15.75
CA ILE A 130 4.58 14.50 15.34
C ILE A 130 5.13 15.54 16.31
N SER A 131 6.03 15.10 17.18
CA SER A 131 6.74 16.03 18.07
C SER A 131 7.52 17.02 17.21
N PRO A 132 7.42 18.34 17.48
CA PRO A 132 8.17 19.33 16.73
C PRO A 132 9.67 19.08 16.91
N THR A 133 10.42 19.07 15.81
CA THR A 133 11.88 19.13 15.85
C THR A 133 12.26 20.54 16.32
N GLU A 134 12.87 20.65 17.51
CA GLU A 134 13.51 21.89 17.95
C GLU A 134 14.55 22.32 16.90
N VAL A 135 14.54 23.63 16.60
CA VAL A 135 15.49 24.32 15.70
C VAL A 135 16.56 24.98 16.55
#